data_AF-A0A839TH45-F1
#
_entry.id   AF-A0A839TH45-F1
#
_cell.length_a   1.000
_cell.length_b   1.000
_cell.length_c   1.000
_cell.angle_alpha   90.00
_cell.angle_beta   90.00
_cell.angle_gamma   90.00
#
_symmetry.space_group_name_H-M   'P 1'
#
loop_
_entity.id
_entity.type
_entity.pdbx_description
1 polymer ?
#
loop_
_entity_poly.entity_id
_entity_poly.type
_entity_poly.pdbx_seq_one_letter_code
_entity_poly.pdbx_strand_id
1 'polypeptide(L)'
;MQQTDGQWRVQFTMPSQYSMQTLPKPNNPDITIIEVPPQTYGVIKFSGLAGSEKVATKTVELQSWMLSQKLTMTGVPELARYNPPWTLPFMHRNEIMIAYQQK
;
A
#
# COMPACT_ATOMS: atom_id res chain seq x y z
N MET A 1 0.54 -4.89 -5.01
CA MET A 1 0.20 -6.14 -5.71
C MET A 1 0.58 -7.26 -4.78
N GLN A 2 -0.40 -7.98 -4.27
CA GLN A 2 -0.17 -9.10 -3.36
C GLN A 2 -0.35 -10.38 -4.19
N GLN A 3 0.66 -11.24 -4.17
CA GLN A 3 0.58 -12.57 -4.76
C GLN A 3 0.06 -13.51 -3.67
N THR A 4 -1.08 -14.14 -3.92
CA THR A 4 -1.60 -15.23 -3.08
C THR A 4 -1.77 -16.42 -4.01
N ASP A 5 -1.10 -17.53 -3.72
CA ASP A 5 -1.19 -18.79 -4.47
C ASP A 5 -1.04 -18.68 -6.00
N GLY A 6 -0.11 -17.84 -6.46
CA GLY A 6 0.17 -17.66 -7.89
C GLY A 6 -0.82 -16.76 -8.64
N GLN A 7 -1.80 -16.18 -7.95
CA GLN A 7 -2.76 -15.25 -8.54
C GLN A 7 -2.44 -13.80 -8.15
N TRP A 8 -2.66 -12.88 -9.10
CA TRP A 8 -2.48 -11.44 -8.89
C TRP A 8 -3.76 -10.82 -8.34
N ARG A 9 -3.71 -10.27 -7.14
CA ARG A 9 -4.78 -9.43 -6.61
C ARG A 9 -4.56 -7.96 -7.01
N VAL A 10 -5.56 -7.38 -7.66
CA VAL A 10 -5.65 -5.94 -7.96
C VAL A 10 -6.79 -5.36 -7.14
N GLN A 11 -6.55 -4.20 -6.53
CA GLN A 11 -7.52 -3.49 -5.72
C GLN A 11 -7.65 -2.06 -6.24
N PHE A 12 -8.87 -1.54 -6.19
CA PHE A 12 -9.18 -0.17 -6.54
C PHE A 12 -9.92 0.49 -5.39
N THR A 13 -9.54 1.72 -5.05
CA THR A 13 -10.21 2.50 -4.02
C THR A 13 -11.29 3.34 -4.67
N MET A 14 -12.51 3.29 -4.12
CA MET A 14 -13.61 4.07 -4.63
C MET A 14 -13.50 5.53 -4.21
N PRO A 15 -13.87 6.50 -5.10
CA PRO A 15 -13.95 7.90 -4.73
C PRO A 15 -14.92 8.13 -3.56
N SER A 16 -14.61 9.10 -2.70
CA SER A 16 -15.36 9.39 -1.47
C SER A 16 -16.82 9.80 -1.67
N GLN A 17 -17.21 10.17 -2.89
CA GLN A 17 -18.60 10.50 -3.24
C GLN A 17 -19.55 9.29 -3.27
N TYR A 18 -19.01 8.07 -3.29
CA TYR A 18 -19.80 6.83 -3.32
C TYR A 18 -19.78 6.15 -1.95
N SER A 19 -20.96 5.77 -1.45
CA SER A 19 -21.12 4.86 -0.31
C SER A 19 -21.37 3.42 -0.77
N MET A 20 -21.20 2.44 0.14
CA MET A 20 -21.50 1.02 -0.12
C MET A 20 -22.91 0.78 -0.69
N GLN A 21 -23.89 1.61 -0.33
CA GLN A 21 -25.26 1.50 -0.82
C GLN A 21 -25.46 2.07 -2.24
N THR A 22 -24.59 3.00 -2.65
CA THR A 22 -24.67 3.69 -3.95
C THR A 22 -23.75 3.08 -5.01
N LEU A 23 -22.87 2.15 -4.64
CA LEU A 23 -21.94 1.54 -5.57
C LEU A 23 -22.70 0.68 -6.60
N PRO A 24 -22.36 0.83 -7.90
CA PRO A 24 -22.94 -0.03 -8.92
C PRO A 24 -22.53 -1.48 -8.66
N LYS A 25 -23.46 -2.40 -8.85
CA LYS A 25 -23.17 -3.83 -8.78
C LYS A 25 -22.18 -4.19 -9.89
N PRO A 26 -21.03 -4.80 -9.57
CA PRO A 26 -20.10 -5.26 -10.60
C PRO A 26 -20.80 -6.20 -11.58
N ASN A 27 -20.50 -6.07 -12.86
CA ASN A 27 -20.98 -6.98 -13.90
C ASN A 27 -20.15 -8.27 -13.98
N ASN A 28 -18.99 -8.31 -13.33
CA ASN A 28 -18.13 -9.48 -13.22
C ASN A 28 -18.25 -10.07 -11.81
N PRO A 29 -18.65 -11.35 -11.65
CA PRO A 29 -18.78 -12.01 -10.35
C PRO A 29 -17.46 -12.17 -9.58
N ASP A 30 -16.30 -12.09 -10.25
CA ASP A 30 -14.99 -12.17 -9.62
C ASP A 30 -14.60 -10.87 -8.87
N ILE A 31 -15.39 -9.80 -9.05
CA ILE A 31 -15.15 -8.52 -8.40
C ILE A 31 -15.99 -8.45 -7.12
N THR A 32 -15.31 -8.34 -5.99
CA THR A 32 -15.93 -8.13 -4.69
C THR A 32 -15.68 -6.72 -4.20
N ILE A 33 -16.73 -6.09 -3.64
CA ILE A 33 -16.62 -4.80 -2.96
C ILE A 33 -16.57 -5.09 -1.47
N ILE A 34 -15.48 -4.65 -0.84
CA ILE A 34 -15.27 -4.80 0.60
C ILE A 34 -15.11 -3.42 1.24
N GLU A 35 -15.61 -3.29 2.45
CA GLU A 35 -15.29 -2.15 3.29
C GLU A 35 -13.96 -2.42 4.01
N VAL A 36 -13.01 -1.50 3.86
CA VAL A 36 -11.71 -1.58 4.54
C VAL A 36 -11.79 -0.65 5.76
N PRO A 37 -11.62 -1.17 6.99
CA PRO A 37 -11.69 -0.33 8.18
C PRO A 37 -10.55 0.70 8.21
N PRO A 38 -10.74 1.83 8.91
CA PRO A 38 -9.66 2.80 9.11
C PRO A 38 -8.44 2.13 9.75
N GLN A 39 -7.25 2.42 9.20
CA GLN A 39 -5.98 1.86 9.67
C GLN A 39 -4.91 2.95 9.74
N THR A 40 -4.00 2.82 10.70
CA THR A 40 -2.87 3.72 10.87
C THR A 40 -1.61 3.09 10.28
N TYR A 41 -0.83 3.88 9.54
CA TYR A 41 0.35 3.38 8.83
C TYR A 41 1.60 4.19 9.17
N GLY A 42 2.71 3.48 9.38
CA GLY A 42 4.04 4.05 9.30
C GLY A 42 4.44 4.10 7.84
N VAL A 43 4.96 5.24 7.38
CA VAL A 43 5.26 5.45 5.96
C VAL A 43 6.66 6.02 5.78
N ILE A 44 7.45 5.41 4.89
CA ILE A 44 8.72 5.96 4.41
C ILE A 44 8.61 6.32 2.92
N LYS A 45 8.95 7.56 2.59
CA LYS A 45 8.96 8.08 1.22
C LYS A 45 10.37 8.01 0.62
N PHE A 46 10.49 7.58 -0.63
CA PHE A 46 11.74 7.58 -1.36
C PHE A 46 11.55 7.82 -2.88
N SER A 47 12.60 8.34 -3.52
CA SER A 47 12.64 8.60 -4.97
C SER A 47 13.44 7.56 -5.74
N GLY A 48 13.44 7.63 -7.07
CA GLY A 48 14.14 6.69 -7.94
C GLY A 48 13.32 5.46 -8.32
N LEU A 49 14.00 4.48 -8.91
CA LEU A 49 13.39 3.20 -9.28
C LEU A 49 13.14 2.34 -8.04
N ALA A 50 11.96 1.75 -7.95
CA ALA A 50 11.55 0.85 -6.87
C ALA A 50 11.92 -0.61 -7.20
N GLY A 51 13.21 -0.87 -7.38
CA GLY A 51 13.74 -2.24 -7.52
C GLY A 51 13.63 -3.03 -6.22
N SER A 52 13.62 -4.36 -6.31
CA SER A 52 13.45 -5.27 -5.16
C SER A 52 14.41 -5.01 -4.01
N GLU A 53 15.70 -4.80 -4.31
CA GLU A 53 16.73 -4.48 -3.32
C GLU A 53 16.42 -3.17 -2.58
N LYS A 54 16.13 -2.09 -3.31
CA LYS A 54 15.81 -0.78 -2.72
C LYS A 54 14.56 -0.84 -1.85
N VAL A 55 13.55 -1.60 -2.30
CA VAL A 55 12.31 -1.82 -1.54
C VAL A 55 12.63 -2.58 -0.25
N ALA A 56 13.46 -3.62 -0.30
CA ALA A 56 13.87 -4.37 0.88
C ALA A 56 14.64 -3.48 1.88
N THR A 57 15.62 -2.70 1.42
CA THR A 57 16.37 -1.77 2.27
C THR A 57 15.46 -0.76 2.96
N LYS A 58 14.55 -0.13 2.20
CA LYS A 58 13.62 0.87 2.75
C LYS A 58 12.57 0.24 3.68
N THR A 59 12.22 -1.01 3.46
CA THR A 59 11.34 -1.78 4.38
C THR A 59 12.02 -1.98 5.73
N VAL A 60 13.28 -2.45 5.73
CA VAL A 60 14.06 -2.66 6.96
C VAL A 60 14.28 -1.34 7.71
N GLU A 61 14.54 -0.24 6.97
CA GLU A 61 14.68 1.10 7.54
C GLU A 61 13.39 1.54 8.26
N LEU A 62 12.23 1.38 7.61
CA LEU A 62 10.94 1.70 8.22
C LEU A 62 10.65 0.84 9.44
N GLN A 63 10.85 -0.48 9.35
CA GLN A 63 10.62 -1.40 10.47
C GLN A 63 11.49 -1.03 11.68
N SER A 64 12.78 -0.75 11.43
CA SER A 64 13.73 -0.35 12.48
C SER A 64 13.30 0.96 13.15
N TRP A 65 12.86 1.93 12.35
CA TRP A 65 12.33 3.19 12.87
C TRP A 65 11.06 2.97 13.70
N MET A 66 10.10 2.17 13.22
CA MET A 66 8.86 1.87 13.96
C MET A 66 9.12 1.17 15.30
N LEU A 67 10.07 0.24 15.33
CA LEU A 67 10.51 -0.41 16.57
C LEU A 67 11.12 0.60 17.55
N SER A 68 11.92 1.55 17.06
CA SER A 68 12.48 2.64 17.90
C SER A 68 11.40 3.51 18.54
N GLN A 69 10.27 3.68 17.85
CA GLN A 69 9.10 4.44 18.32
C GLN A 69 8.14 3.59 19.18
N LYS A 70 8.49 2.34 19.49
CA LYS A 70 7.66 1.38 20.26
C LYS A 70 6.29 1.13 19.62
N LEU A 71 6.19 1.22 18.30
CA LEU A 71 4.97 0.93 17.54
C LEU A 71 4.84 -0.57 17.29
N THR A 72 3.63 -1.12 17.44
CA THR A 72 3.35 -2.52 17.14
C THR A 72 2.87 -2.64 15.70
N MET A 73 3.74 -3.16 14.83
CA MET A 73 3.41 -3.45 13.44
C MET A 73 2.39 -4.61 13.38
N THR A 74 1.29 -4.40 12.66
CA THR A 74 0.19 -5.38 12.53
C THR A 74 -0.03 -5.86 11.11
N GLY A 75 0.56 -5.19 10.12
CA GLY A 75 0.43 -5.52 8.70
C GLY A 75 1.75 -5.90 8.03
N VAL A 76 1.63 -6.44 6.81
CA VAL A 76 2.78 -6.68 5.93
C VAL A 76 3.21 -5.37 5.23
N PRO A 77 4.47 -5.24 4.82
CA PRO A 77 4.92 -4.07 4.05
C PRO A 77 4.25 -3.97 2.68
N GLU A 78 3.74 -2.78 2.37
CA GLU A 78 3.08 -2.47 1.10
C GLU A 78 3.86 -1.41 0.33
N LEU A 79 4.07 -1.63 -0.96
CA LEU A 79 4.71 -0.66 -1.87
C LEU A 79 3.64 0.13 -2.63
N ALA A 80 3.55 1.43 -2.36
CA ALA A 80 2.72 2.37 -3.09
C ALA A 80 3.56 3.14 -4.14
N ARG A 81 3.11 3.09 -5.40
CA ARG A 81 3.73 3.77 -6.55
C ARG A 81 2.70 4.69 -7.17
N TYR A 82 2.99 5.98 -7.21
CA TYR A 82 2.03 7.00 -7.66
C TYR A 82 2.32 7.48 -9.08
N ASN A 83 3.56 7.35 -9.54
CA ASN A 83 4.00 7.95 -10.78
C ASN A 83 3.91 6.98 -11.97
N PRO A 84 3.48 7.48 -13.14
CA PRO A 84 3.49 6.72 -14.38
C PRO A 84 4.91 6.52 -14.94
N PRO A 85 5.12 5.55 -15.85
CA PRO A 85 6.45 5.15 -16.32
C PRO A 85 7.23 6.23 -17.08
N TRP A 86 6.57 7.28 -17.58
CA TRP A 86 7.21 8.42 -18.26
C TRP A 86 7.72 9.51 -17.30
N THR A 87 7.49 9.37 -15.99
CA THR A 87 8.03 10.30 -15.00
C THR A 87 9.54 10.08 -14.87
N LEU A 88 10.33 11.16 -14.73
CA LEU A 88 11.78 11.00 -14.51
C LEU A 88 12.04 10.30 -13.16
N PRO A 89 13.00 9.36 -13.07
CA PRO A 89 13.18 8.53 -11.88
C PRO A 89 13.38 9.32 -10.58
N PHE A 90 14.13 10.43 -10.61
CA PHE A 90 14.36 11.26 -9.43
C PHE A 90 13.11 12.03 -8.98
N MET A 91 12.09 12.15 -9.83
CA MET A 91 10.79 12.73 -9.50
C MET A 91 9.76 11.69 -9.06
N HIS A 92 10.10 10.39 -9.09
CA HIS A 92 9.21 9.36 -8.57
C HIS A 92 8.99 9.57 -7.08
N ARG A 93 7.73 9.45 -6.66
CA ARG A 93 7.30 9.27 -5.29
C ARG A 93 6.91 7.81 -5.14
N ASN A 94 7.71 7.09 -4.36
CA ASN A 94 7.40 5.76 -3.90
C ASN A 94 7.28 5.80 -2.39
N GLU A 95 6.37 5.00 -1.85
CA GLU A 95 6.17 4.87 -0.41
C GLU A 95 6.15 3.39 -0.03
N ILE A 96 6.77 3.07 1.09
CA ILE A 96 6.54 1.80 1.77
C ILE A 96 5.72 2.09 3.01
N MET A 97 4.66 1.32 3.20
CA MET A 97 3.66 1.49 4.23
C MET A 97 3.59 0.21 5.06
N ILE A 98 3.54 0.34 6.39
CA ILE A 98 3.32 -0.78 7.31
C ILE A 98 2.23 -0.37 8.30
N ALA A 99 1.13 -1.13 8.33
CA ALA A 99 0.05 -0.90 9.28
C ALA A 99 0.54 -1.16 10.71
N TYR A 100 0.13 -0.32 11.65
CA TYR A 100 0.44 -0.48 13.06
C TYR A 100 -0.75 -0.13 13.94
N GLN A 101 -0.71 -0.63 15.17
CA GLN A 101 -1.59 -0.21 16.25
C GLN A 101 -0.79 0.62 17.25
N GLN A 102 -1.38 1.76 17.64
CA GLN A 102 -0.88 2.56 18.75
C GLN A 102 -1.24 1.84 20.05
N LYS A 103 -0.29 1.76 20.98
CA LYS A 103 -0.55 1.26 22.34
C LYS A 103 -1.51 2.17 23.10
#